data_AF-A0A7U9SI62-F1
#
_entry.id   AF-A0A7U9SI62-F1
#
_cell.length_a   1.000
_cell.length_b   1.000
_cell.length_c   1.000
_cell.angle_alpha   90.00
_cell.angle_beta   90.00
_cell.angle_gamma   90.00
#
_symmetry.space_group_name_H-M   'P 1'
#
loop_
_entity.id
_entity.type
_entity.pdbx_description
1 polymer ?
#
loop_
_entity_poly.entity_id
_entity_poly.type
_entity_poly.pdbx_seq_one_letter_code
_entity_poly.pdbx_strand_id
1 'polypeptide(L)'
;MKFRKLMGILLTAACVMSMAACGSKDASDSGSGSDSKGEEDAGSKATTAKVIEIDLTDEEYAFGVDKSQPELLEQVNAFVGKIKEDGTLEEICDKYFGDGEPQAVESAALDEAKDQLVVATNAAFEPFEYTKGDSYYGIDMEIASLLAEELNKELVIQNMDFDAVCLSASRNVISLWRV
;
A
#
# COMPACT_ATOMS: atom_id res chain seq x y z
N MET A 1 -23.34 32.36 32.34
CA MET A 1 -23.87 31.63 33.51
C MET A 1 -24.26 30.23 33.05
N LYS A 2 -23.68 29.19 33.69
CA LYS A 2 -24.29 27.87 33.98
C LYS A 2 -24.58 26.92 32.78
N PHE A 3 -24.32 25.62 32.78
CA PHE A 3 -23.59 24.66 33.63
C PHE A 3 -23.59 23.29 32.90
N ARG A 4 -22.41 22.69 32.73
CA ARG A 4 -22.00 21.27 32.92
C ARG A 4 -22.95 20.10 32.64
N LYS A 5 -22.38 19.06 32.01
CA LYS A 5 -22.20 17.63 32.44
C LYS A 5 -21.58 16.91 31.23
N LEU A 6 -20.38 16.29 31.20
CA LEU A 6 -19.65 15.36 32.06
C LEU A 6 -20.40 14.06 32.39
N MET A 7 -20.09 13.01 31.61
CA MET A 7 -20.16 11.59 32.00
C MET A 7 -19.03 10.85 31.29
N GLY A 8 -18.03 10.41 32.05
CA GLY A 8 -17.08 9.36 31.65
C GLY A 8 -17.48 8.01 32.24
N ILE A 9 -16.61 7.01 32.02
CA ILE A 9 -16.41 5.68 32.66
C ILE A 9 -15.94 4.77 31.49
N LEU A 10 -14.64 4.58 31.23
CA LEU A 10 -13.67 3.75 31.97
C LEU A 10 -14.19 2.33 32.29
N LEU A 11 -13.95 1.39 31.38
CA LEU A 11 -14.04 -0.05 31.65
C LEU A 11 -12.66 -0.68 31.45
N THR A 12 -11.95 -0.83 32.56
CA THR A 12 -10.85 -1.77 32.72
C THR A 12 -11.42 -3.10 33.25
N ALA A 13 -11.18 -4.20 32.54
CA ALA A 13 -11.15 -5.52 33.14
C ALA A 13 -10.26 -6.44 32.29
N ALA A 14 -9.09 -6.72 32.83
CA ALA A 14 -8.13 -7.70 32.35
C ALA A 14 -8.67 -9.13 32.50
N CYS A 15 -8.45 -9.97 31.50
CA CYS A 15 -8.49 -11.42 31.63
C CYS A 15 -7.14 -11.99 31.19
N VAL A 16 -6.25 -12.17 32.17
CA VAL A 16 -5.02 -12.97 32.08
C VAL A 16 -5.25 -14.22 32.92
N MET A 17 -5.33 -15.39 32.28
CA MET A 17 -5.16 -16.74 32.84
C MET A 17 -4.79 -17.65 31.65
N SER A 18 -3.51 -17.90 31.37
CA SER A 18 -2.70 -18.99 31.94
C SER A 18 -3.33 -20.38 31.78
N MET A 19 -2.90 -21.09 30.73
CA MET A 19 -2.96 -22.55 30.64
C MET A 19 -1.52 -23.04 30.43
N ALA A 20 -0.81 -23.29 31.52
CA ALA A 20 0.46 -24.02 31.54
C ALA A 20 0.33 -25.16 32.55
N ALA A 21 0.32 -26.40 32.05
CA ALA A 21 0.39 -27.69 32.75
C ALA A 21 0.35 -28.78 31.65
N CYS A 22 1.23 -29.77 31.49
CA CYS A 22 2.33 -30.40 32.24
C CYS A 22 3.33 -30.97 31.20
N GLY A 23 4.66 -30.92 31.35
CA GLY A 23 5.54 -31.88 32.07
C GLY A 23 5.63 -33.24 31.35
N SER A 24 6.75 -33.84 30.92
CA SER A 24 8.19 -33.88 31.32
C SER A 24 9.05 -34.23 30.06
N LYS A 25 10.38 -34.21 29.97
CA LYS A 25 11.48 -34.65 30.87
C LYS A 25 12.84 -34.27 30.23
N ASP A 26 13.85 -34.14 31.08
CA ASP A 26 15.21 -33.61 30.87
C ASP A 26 16.17 -34.36 29.92
N ALA A 27 17.07 -33.54 29.34
CA ALA A 27 18.52 -33.68 29.19
C ALA A 27 19.21 -34.92 28.57
N SER A 28 19.97 -34.60 27.50
CA SER A 28 21.33 -35.07 27.12
C SER A 28 21.60 -36.56 26.88
N ASP A 29 21.94 -36.90 25.63
CA ASP A 29 23.18 -37.65 25.35
C ASP A 29 23.64 -37.43 23.88
N SER A 30 24.96 -37.56 23.74
CA SER A 30 25.84 -37.40 22.60
C SER A 30 26.01 -38.66 21.73
N GLY A 31 26.44 -38.49 20.46
CA GLY A 31 26.91 -39.57 19.57
C GLY A 31 26.32 -39.44 18.15
N SER A 32 27.04 -38.96 17.13
CA SER A 32 28.11 -39.61 16.33
C SER A 32 27.60 -40.64 15.29
N GLY A 33 27.74 -40.31 13.99
CA GLY A 33 28.16 -41.29 12.96
C GLY A 33 27.18 -41.67 11.83
N SER A 34 27.53 -41.22 10.62
CA SER A 34 27.62 -41.97 9.34
C SER A 34 26.39 -42.58 8.62
N ASP A 35 26.23 -42.07 7.40
CA ASP A 35 26.19 -42.77 6.10
C ASP A 35 24.88 -43.34 5.47
N SER A 36 24.57 -42.72 4.30
CA SER A 36 24.34 -43.36 2.98
C SER A 36 22.95 -43.86 2.54
N LYS A 37 22.44 -43.22 1.45
CA LYS A 37 22.13 -43.76 0.08
C LYS A 37 20.70 -43.60 -0.48
N GLY A 38 20.65 -43.06 -1.72
CA GLY A 38 19.69 -43.30 -2.83
C GLY A 38 18.65 -42.18 -3.06
N GLU A 39 18.75 -41.27 -4.05
CA GLU A 39 18.49 -41.36 -5.53
C GLU A 39 17.07 -41.89 -5.86
N GLU A 40 16.20 -41.39 -6.77
CA GLU A 40 16.00 -40.32 -7.79
C GLU A 40 14.45 -40.31 -8.03
N ASP A 41 13.70 -39.34 -8.58
CA ASP A 41 13.72 -38.81 -9.96
C ASP A 41 12.56 -37.79 -10.17
N ALA A 42 12.82 -36.81 -11.06
CA ALA A 42 11.94 -35.97 -11.90
C ALA A 42 10.66 -35.31 -11.35
N GLY A 43 10.39 -34.02 -11.52
CA GLY A 43 10.90 -33.04 -12.49
C GLY A 43 9.74 -32.21 -13.04
N SER A 44 9.68 -30.91 -12.73
CA SER A 44 9.08 -29.91 -13.60
C SER A 44 9.73 -28.56 -13.33
N LYS A 45 10.30 -28.03 -14.40
CA LYS A 45 11.18 -26.86 -14.48
C LYS A 45 10.30 -25.63 -14.72
N ALA A 46 10.34 -24.65 -13.82
CA ALA A 46 9.85 -23.30 -14.10
C ALA A 46 10.72 -22.27 -13.37
N THR A 47 11.67 -21.73 -14.14
CA THR A 47 12.36 -20.44 -14.02
C THR A 47 12.62 -19.88 -12.61
N THR A 48 13.82 -20.13 -12.09
CA THR A 48 14.42 -19.28 -11.06
C THR A 48 14.70 -17.90 -11.65
N ALA A 49 13.84 -16.93 -11.34
CA ALA A 49 14.13 -15.51 -11.59
C ALA A 49 15.43 -15.17 -10.84
N LYS A 50 16.42 -14.62 -11.56
CA LYS A 50 17.63 -14.10 -10.94
C LYS A 50 17.40 -12.63 -10.65
N VAL A 51 17.42 -12.26 -9.38
CA VAL A 51 17.53 -10.85 -8.97
C VAL A 51 18.83 -10.34 -9.55
N ILE A 52 18.73 -9.35 -10.42
CA ILE A 52 19.90 -8.72 -11.02
C ILE A 52 20.22 -7.50 -10.14
N GLU A 53 21.37 -7.51 -9.47
CA GLU A 53 21.89 -6.38 -8.66
C GLU A 53 22.50 -5.26 -9.54
N ILE A 54 21.92 -5.01 -10.70
CA ILE A 54 22.19 -3.81 -11.49
C ILE A 54 20.86 -3.13 -11.76
N ASP A 55 20.76 -1.85 -11.40
CA ASP A 55 19.66 -0.99 -11.83
C ASP A 55 19.67 -0.98 -13.36
N LEU A 56 18.73 -1.70 -13.95
CA LEU A 56 18.62 -1.83 -15.40
C LEU A 56 18.14 -0.51 -16.03
N THR A 57 17.42 0.30 -15.24
CA THR A 57 16.87 1.60 -15.62
C THR A 57 16.72 2.49 -14.37
N ASP A 58 17.15 3.75 -14.48
CA ASP A 58 16.77 4.81 -13.53
C ASP A 58 15.37 5.30 -13.93
N GLU A 59 14.34 4.76 -13.27
CA GLU A 59 12.96 5.14 -13.58
C GLU A 59 12.44 6.11 -12.54
N GLU A 60 12.12 7.32 -13.01
CA GLU A 60 11.49 8.32 -12.18
C GLU A 60 9.97 8.16 -12.28
N TYR A 61 9.32 8.04 -11.12
CA TYR A 61 7.87 7.99 -11.00
C TYR A 61 7.34 9.35 -10.56
N ALA A 62 6.23 9.78 -11.15
CA ALA A 62 5.67 11.10 -10.90
C ALA A 62 4.14 11.10 -10.79
N PHE A 63 3.65 11.99 -9.92
CA PHE A 63 2.25 12.41 -9.91
C PHE A 63 2.09 13.59 -10.87
N GLY A 64 1.36 13.38 -11.96
CA GLY A 64 0.92 14.45 -12.84
C GLY A 64 -0.24 15.21 -12.21
N VAL A 65 -0.17 16.55 -12.18
CA VAL A 65 -1.23 17.42 -11.67
C VAL A 65 -1.70 18.34 -12.80
N ASP A 66 -2.99 18.68 -12.81
CA ASP A 66 -3.54 19.65 -13.75
C ASP A 66 -2.77 20.98 -13.70
N LYS A 67 -2.34 21.47 -14.87
CA LYS A 67 -1.56 22.71 -15.01
C LYS A 67 -2.29 23.96 -14.49
N SER A 68 -3.60 23.91 -14.36
CA SER A 68 -4.42 24.99 -13.80
C SER A 68 -4.45 25.00 -12.26
N GLN A 69 -3.85 24.01 -11.59
CA GLN A 69 -3.86 23.85 -10.13
C GLN A 69 -2.44 23.91 -9.51
N PRO A 70 -1.75 25.07 -9.56
CA PRO A 70 -0.40 25.20 -9.02
C PRO A 70 -0.32 24.99 -7.50
N GLU A 71 -1.37 25.33 -6.76
CA GLU A 71 -1.44 25.10 -5.31
C GLU A 71 -1.50 23.60 -4.99
N LEU A 72 -2.28 22.82 -5.75
CA LEU A 72 -2.32 21.36 -5.61
C LEU A 72 -0.96 20.75 -5.91
N LEU A 73 -0.25 21.25 -6.92
CA LEU A 73 1.12 20.79 -7.23
C LEU A 73 2.08 21.02 -6.05
N GLU A 74 2.03 22.19 -5.41
CA GLU A 74 2.85 22.47 -4.22
C GLU A 74 2.50 21.53 -3.06
N GLN A 75 1.21 21.30 -2.81
CA GLN A 75 0.73 20.39 -1.77
C GLN A 75 1.15 18.94 -2.03
N VAL A 76 1.01 18.46 -3.28
CA VAL A 76 1.43 17.11 -3.69
C VAL A 76 2.93 16.95 -3.50
N ASN A 77 3.75 17.91 -3.94
CA ASN A 77 5.20 17.84 -3.76
C ASN A 77 5.60 17.84 -2.28
N ALA A 78 4.96 18.67 -1.45
CA ALA A 78 5.20 18.70 -0.01
C ALA A 78 4.82 17.36 0.64
N PHE A 79 3.67 16.79 0.28
CA PHE A 79 3.22 15.50 0.75
C PHE A 79 4.16 14.36 0.34
N VAL A 80 4.57 14.30 -0.94
CA VAL A 80 5.53 13.30 -1.42
C VAL A 80 6.86 13.41 -0.69
N GLY A 81 7.34 14.62 -0.42
CA GLY A 81 8.53 14.85 0.41
C GLY A 81 8.35 14.29 1.82
N LYS A 82 7.22 14.62 2.47
CA LYS A 82 6.87 14.14 3.82
C LYS A 82 6.87 12.61 3.91
N ILE A 83 6.13 11.91 3.04
CA ILE A 83 6.01 10.44 3.11
C ILE A 83 7.33 9.71 2.77
N LYS A 84 8.23 10.38 2.05
CA LYS A 84 9.59 9.88 1.80
C LYS A 84 10.49 10.06 3.03
N GLU A 85 10.39 11.20 3.70
CA GLU A 85 11.20 11.53 4.87
C GLU A 85 10.78 10.76 6.13
N ASP A 86 9.48 10.52 6.31
CA ASP A 86 8.94 9.85 7.51
C ASP A 86 8.87 8.32 7.40
N GLY A 87 9.23 7.75 6.25
CA GLY A 87 9.25 6.31 5.99
C GLY A 87 7.91 5.71 5.54
N THR A 88 6.83 6.50 5.48
CA THR A 88 5.51 6.01 5.05
C THR A 88 5.55 5.40 3.65
N LEU A 89 6.32 5.97 2.71
CA LEU A 89 6.47 5.41 1.37
C LEU A 89 7.17 4.05 1.39
N GLU A 90 8.18 3.88 2.25
CA GLU A 90 8.88 2.60 2.42
C GLU A 90 7.92 1.55 2.99
N GLU A 91 7.14 1.90 4.01
CA GLU A 91 6.12 1.02 4.59
C GLU A 91 5.08 0.57 3.56
N ILE A 92 4.64 1.47 2.67
CA ILE A 92 3.73 1.10 1.57
C ILE A 92 4.43 0.13 0.62
N CYS A 93 5.63 0.44 0.15
CA CYS A 93 6.38 -0.43 -0.76
C CYS A 93 6.62 -1.84 -0.17
N ASP A 94 6.92 -1.93 1.12
CA ASP A 94 7.14 -3.20 1.83
C ASP A 94 5.89 -4.09 1.85
N LYS A 95 4.67 -3.51 1.81
CA LYS A 95 3.42 -4.28 1.69
C LYS A 95 3.32 -5.04 0.37
N TYR A 96 3.95 -4.53 -0.69
CA TYR A 96 3.80 -5.06 -2.04
C TYR A 96 5.02 -5.84 -2.54
N PHE A 97 6.22 -5.43 -2.13
CA PHE A 97 7.47 -6.08 -2.54
C PHE A 97 8.07 -7.00 -1.47
N GLY A 98 7.58 -6.90 -0.22
CA GLY A 98 7.99 -7.75 0.89
C GLY A 98 6.92 -8.78 1.27
N ASP A 99 6.83 -9.05 2.57
CA ASP A 99 5.91 -10.05 3.15
C ASP A 99 4.61 -9.43 3.70
N GLY A 100 4.36 -8.15 3.40
CA GLY A 100 3.17 -7.46 3.88
C GLY A 100 1.90 -7.80 3.11
N GLU A 101 0.78 -7.26 3.58
CA GLU A 101 -0.54 -7.49 2.97
C GLU A 101 -1.02 -6.20 2.27
N PRO A 102 -1.31 -6.25 0.96
CA PRO A 102 -1.90 -5.14 0.22
C PRO A 102 -3.19 -4.62 0.83
N GLN A 103 -3.35 -3.29 0.88
CA GLN A 103 -4.54 -2.66 1.42
C GLN A 103 -5.52 -2.27 0.31
N ALA A 104 -6.80 -2.60 0.51
CA ALA A 104 -7.87 -2.14 -0.36
C ALA A 104 -8.09 -0.63 -0.17
N VAL A 105 -8.25 0.07 -1.28
CA VAL A 105 -8.59 1.49 -1.35
C VAL A 105 -9.96 1.65 -1.97
N GLU A 106 -10.81 2.37 -1.27
CA GLU A 106 -12.19 2.62 -1.67
C GLU A 106 -12.29 3.94 -2.45
N SER A 107 -13.10 3.94 -3.50
CA SER A 107 -13.42 5.15 -4.25
C SER A 107 -14.82 5.64 -3.89
N ALA A 108 -14.96 6.93 -3.62
CA ALA A 108 -16.27 7.55 -3.58
C ALA A 108 -16.86 7.70 -4.99
N ALA A 109 -18.16 8.02 -5.05
CA ALA A 109 -18.81 8.47 -6.27
C ALA A 109 -18.43 9.93 -6.57
N LEU A 110 -18.21 10.23 -7.85
CA LEU A 110 -17.95 11.60 -8.30
C LEU A 110 -19.18 12.48 -8.03
N ASP A 111 -18.94 13.60 -7.35
CA ASP A 111 -19.92 14.61 -6.99
C ASP A 111 -19.26 16.00 -7.07
N GLU A 112 -19.56 16.73 -8.13
CA GLU A 112 -19.00 18.08 -8.40
C GLU A 112 -19.38 19.12 -7.33
N ALA A 113 -20.35 18.84 -6.46
CA ALA A 113 -20.73 19.73 -5.37
C ALA A 113 -19.88 19.54 -4.10
N LYS A 114 -19.06 18.47 -4.04
CA LYS A 114 -18.20 18.16 -2.90
C LYS A 114 -16.75 18.53 -3.18
N ASP A 115 -15.98 18.67 -2.10
CA ASP A 115 -14.53 18.80 -2.21
C ASP A 115 -13.88 17.42 -2.32
N GLN A 116 -13.57 17.03 -3.55
CA GLN A 116 -13.05 15.71 -3.89
C GLN A 116 -11.65 15.79 -4.51
N LEU A 117 -10.81 14.82 -4.19
CA LEU A 117 -9.57 14.57 -4.91
C LEU A 117 -9.86 13.53 -5.98
N VAL A 118 -9.85 13.96 -7.24
CA VAL A 118 -10.08 13.07 -8.38
C VAL A 118 -8.73 12.57 -8.90
N VAL A 119 -8.57 11.26 -8.94
CA VAL A 119 -7.38 10.57 -9.45
C VAL A 119 -7.78 9.75 -10.68
N ALA A 120 -7.12 9.98 -11.81
CA ALA A 120 -7.26 9.13 -12.98
C ALA A 120 -6.08 8.17 -13.06
N THR A 121 -6.40 6.92 -13.31
CA THR A 121 -5.49 5.80 -13.26
C THR A 121 -5.87 4.79 -14.35
N ASN A 122 -4.95 3.91 -14.69
CA ASN A 122 -5.25 2.68 -15.39
C ASN A 122 -4.91 1.49 -14.47
N ALA A 123 -5.91 1.04 -13.70
CA ALA A 123 -5.74 0.04 -12.66
C ALA A 123 -5.61 -1.39 -13.21
N ALA A 124 -4.54 -1.64 -13.97
CA ALA A 124 -4.21 -2.90 -14.62
C ALA A 124 -2.71 -3.29 -14.48
N PHE A 125 -1.98 -2.64 -13.57
CA PHE A 125 -0.54 -2.78 -13.41
C PHE A 125 -0.14 -3.10 -11.96
N GLU A 126 -0.22 -4.37 -11.59
CA GLU A 126 0.24 -4.86 -10.28
C GLU A 126 1.78 -4.78 -10.18
N PRO A 127 2.36 -4.35 -9.04
CA PRO A 127 1.70 -4.01 -7.76
C PRO A 127 1.40 -2.52 -7.55
N PHE A 128 1.44 -1.71 -8.60
CA PHE A 128 1.37 -0.25 -8.49
C PHE A 128 -0.08 0.26 -8.47
N GLU A 129 -0.88 -0.09 -9.47
CA GLU A 129 -2.31 0.26 -9.54
C GLU A 129 -3.08 -0.87 -10.20
N TYR A 130 -3.98 -1.52 -9.46
CA TYR A 130 -4.75 -2.65 -9.97
C TYR A 130 -6.08 -2.81 -9.26
N THR A 131 -6.98 -3.57 -9.88
CA THR A 131 -8.28 -3.92 -9.30
C THR A 131 -8.33 -5.39 -8.92
N LYS A 132 -9.00 -5.72 -7.81
CA LYS A 132 -9.33 -7.09 -7.41
C LYS A 132 -10.78 -7.14 -6.96
N GLY A 133 -11.64 -7.66 -7.84
CA GLY A 133 -13.09 -7.50 -7.67
C GLY A 133 -13.48 -6.04 -7.88
N ASP A 134 -14.21 -5.48 -6.93
CA ASP A 134 -14.69 -4.09 -6.98
C ASP A 134 -13.78 -3.09 -6.24
N SER A 135 -12.68 -3.56 -5.64
CA SER A 135 -11.75 -2.75 -4.86
C SER A 135 -10.46 -2.45 -5.62
N TYR A 136 -9.89 -1.27 -5.35
CA TYR A 136 -8.59 -0.83 -5.87
C TYR A 136 -7.46 -1.22 -4.91
N TYR A 137 -6.32 -1.58 -5.46
CA TYR A 137 -5.12 -1.96 -4.73
C TYR A 137 -3.90 -1.38 -5.44
N GLY A 138 -2.80 -1.33 -4.70
CA GLY A 138 -1.51 -0.96 -5.21
C GLY A 138 -0.92 0.26 -4.50
N ILE A 139 0.40 0.39 -4.63
CA ILE A 139 1.20 1.48 -4.06
C ILE A 139 0.58 2.84 -4.39
N ASP A 140 0.17 3.02 -5.64
CA ASP A 140 -0.37 4.25 -6.21
C ASP A 140 -1.71 4.62 -5.56
N MET A 141 -2.55 3.60 -5.32
CA MET A 141 -3.86 3.76 -4.72
C MET A 141 -3.74 4.13 -3.24
N GLU A 142 -2.80 3.50 -2.51
CA GLU A 142 -2.54 3.83 -1.11
C GLU A 142 -2.00 5.25 -0.96
N ILE A 143 -1.06 5.66 -1.82
CA ILE A 143 -0.54 7.04 -1.82
C ILE A 143 -1.66 8.04 -2.16
N ALA A 144 -2.52 7.73 -3.13
CA ALA A 144 -3.68 8.56 -3.47
C ALA A 144 -4.66 8.72 -2.29
N SER A 145 -4.91 7.63 -1.55
CA SER A 145 -5.74 7.66 -0.33
C SER A 145 -5.14 8.55 0.75
N LEU A 146 -3.85 8.40 1.03
CA LEU A 146 -3.15 9.22 2.03
C LEU A 146 -3.09 10.70 1.63
N LEU A 147 -2.91 10.99 0.34
CA LEU A 147 -2.96 12.36 -0.15
C LEU A 147 -4.36 12.97 0.03
N ALA A 148 -5.42 12.21 -0.27
CA ALA A 148 -6.79 12.67 -0.04
C ALA A 148 -7.04 12.98 1.44
N GLU A 149 -6.55 12.13 2.35
CA GLU A 149 -6.61 12.37 3.79
C GLU A 149 -5.83 13.62 4.22
N GLU A 150 -4.60 13.81 3.73
CA GLU A 150 -3.77 14.99 4.02
C GLU A 150 -4.47 16.28 3.57
N LEU A 151 -5.12 16.24 2.40
CA LEU A 151 -5.86 17.37 1.83
C LEU A 151 -7.26 17.54 2.44
N ASN A 152 -7.70 16.63 3.31
CA ASN A 152 -9.07 16.55 3.83
C ASN A 152 -10.14 16.49 2.73
N LYS A 153 -9.88 15.73 1.65
CA LYS A 153 -10.77 15.55 0.51
C LYS A 153 -11.29 14.11 0.43
N GLU A 154 -12.47 13.94 -0.18
CA GLU A 154 -12.99 12.62 -0.51
C GLU A 154 -12.29 12.10 -1.79
N LEU A 155 -11.71 10.89 -1.73
CA LEU A 155 -11.02 10.29 -2.88
C LEU A 155 -12.02 9.76 -3.91
N VAL A 156 -11.84 10.13 -5.18
CA VAL A 156 -12.55 9.57 -6.33
C VAL A 156 -11.55 9.03 -7.33
N ILE A 157 -11.62 7.72 -7.58
CA ILE A 157 -10.77 7.01 -8.53
C ILE A 157 -11.54 6.86 -9.85
N GLN A 158 -11.03 7.48 -10.91
CA GLN A 158 -11.50 7.30 -12.27
C GLN A 158 -10.57 6.35 -13.02
N ASN A 159 -10.88 5.06 -12.96
CA ASN A 159 -10.19 4.05 -13.75
C ASN A 159 -10.59 4.16 -15.22
N MET A 160 -9.63 4.43 -16.10
CA MET A 160 -9.88 4.63 -17.52
C MET A 160 -8.69 4.16 -18.37
N ASP A 161 -8.95 3.89 -19.66
CA ASP A 161 -7.89 3.58 -20.59
C ASP A 161 -6.86 4.74 -20.65
N PHE A 162 -5.59 4.39 -20.83
CA PHE A 162 -4.45 5.31 -20.80
C PHE A 162 -4.61 6.59 -21.64
N ASP A 163 -5.17 6.47 -22.85
CA ASP A 163 -5.44 7.63 -23.73
C ASP A 163 -6.46 8.59 -23.10
N ALA A 164 -7.42 8.07 -22.34
CA ALA A 164 -8.39 8.87 -21.60
C ALA A 164 -7.76 9.52 -20.35
N VAL A 165 -6.80 8.86 -19.69
CA VAL A 165 -6.04 9.44 -18.56
C VAL A 165 -5.34 10.72 -19.02
N CYS A 166 -4.63 10.68 -20.15
CA CYS A 166 -3.97 11.87 -20.72
C CYS A 166 -4.94 13.04 -20.96
N LEU A 167 -6.15 12.73 -21.44
CA LEU A 167 -7.19 13.74 -21.70
C LEU A 167 -7.87 14.24 -20.41
N SER A 168 -7.87 13.42 -19.35
CA SER A 168 -8.48 13.74 -18.06
C SER A 168 -7.59 14.61 -17.16
N ALA A 169 -6.25 14.51 -17.30
CA ALA A 169 -5.28 15.34 -16.59
C ALA A 169 -5.44 16.86 -16.86
N SER A 170 -6.26 17.23 -17.86
CA SER A 170 -6.67 18.61 -18.17
C SER A 170 -7.93 19.07 -17.42
N ARG A 171 -8.50 18.24 -16.53
CA ARG A 171 -9.78 18.48 -15.82
C ARG A 171 -9.69 18.27 -14.31
N ASN A 172 -8.71 18.87 -13.65
CA ASN A 172 -8.49 18.81 -12.19
C ASN A 172 -8.24 17.39 -11.66
N VAL A 173 -7.42 16.62 -12.38
CA VAL A 173 -7.16 15.21 -12.08
C VAL A 173 -5.68 15.00 -11.84
N ILE A 174 -5.36 14.24 -10.80
CA ILE A 174 -4.01 13.69 -10.62
C ILE A 174 -3.89 12.43 -11.46
N SER A 175 -2.91 12.39 -12.37
CA SER A 175 -2.59 11.20 -13.17
C SER A 175 -1.29 10.59 -12.68
N LEU A 176 -1.27 9.30 -12.34
CA LEU A 176 -0.03 8.66 -11.97
C LEU A 176 0.71 8.10 -13.17
N TRP A 177 1.96 8.51 -13.35
CA TRP A 177 2.76 8.14 -14.51
C TRP A 177 4.19 7.75 -14.15
N ARG A 178 4.65 6.72 -14.85
CA ARG A 178 6.07 6.41 -15.06
C ARG A 178 6.55 7.24 -16.26
N VAL A 179 7.56 8.08 -16.07
CA VAL A 179 8.13 8.94 -17.13
C VAL A 179 9.38 8.31 -17.73
#